data_AF-A0A2N1NNG2-F1
#
_entry.id   AF-A0A2N1NNG2-F1
#
_cell.length_a   1.000
_cell.length_b   1.000
_cell.length_c   1.000
_cell.angle_alpha   90.00
_cell.angle_beta   90.00
_cell.angle_gamma   90.00
#
_symmetry.space_group_name_H-M   'P 1'
#
loop_
_entity.id
_entity.type
_entity.pdbx_description
1 polymer ?
#
loop_
_entity_poly.entity_id
_entity_poly.type
_entity_poly.pdbx_seq_one_letter_code
_entity_poly.pdbx_strand_id
1 'polypeptide(L)' 'MKFIPYNQFKKIKFVKERGFSKIYKAIWIDSPCCWNEEKYDFDYNNPNITVALKQLNDSEKLPP' A
#
# COMPACT_ATOMS: atom_id res chain seq x y z
N MET A 1 3.08 10.42 -8.72
CA MET A 1 2.65 9.10 -8.21
C MET A 1 3.87 8.19 -8.16
N LYS A 2 4.07 7.44 -7.09
CA LYS A 2 5.19 6.49 -6.95
C LYS A 2 4.66 5.07 -7.02
N PHE A 3 5.29 4.23 -7.85
CA PHE A 3 5.00 2.79 -7.88
C PHE A 3 5.78 2.09 -6.77
N ILE A 4 5.12 1.18 -6.05
CA ILE A 4 5.69 0.43 -4.93
C ILE A 4 5.57 -1.06 -5.26
N PRO A 5 6.69 -1.80 -5.33
CA PRO A 5 6.67 -3.24 -5.56
C PRO A 5 5.88 -3.99 -4.47
N TYR A 6 5.00 -4.91 -4.88
CA TYR A 6 4.14 -5.66 -3.95
C TYR A 6 4.94 -6.49 -2.92
N ASN A 7 6.16 -6.90 -3.26
CA ASN A 7 7.04 -7.67 -2.38
C ASN A 7 7.53 -6.91 -1.14
N GLN A 8 7.39 -5.58 -1.11
CA GLN A 8 7.64 -4.72 0.05
C GLN A 8 6.53 -4.78 1.10
N PHE A 9 5.38 -5.39 0.78
CA PHE A 9 4.32 -5.60 1.74
C PHE A 9 4.43 -7.00 2.37
N LYS A 10 4.49 -7.06 3.70
CA LYS A 10 4.57 -8.28 4.50
C LYS A 10 3.37 -8.42 5.43
N LYS A 11 3.15 -9.63 5.96
CA LYS A 11 2.07 -9.95 6.92
C LYS A 11 0.69 -9.46 6.43
N ILE A 12 0.42 -9.64 5.15
CA ILE A 12 -0.82 -9.22 4.51
C ILE A 12 -1.96 -10.08 5.07
N LYS A 13 -2.95 -9.44 5.68
CA LYS A 13 -4.13 -10.07 6.28
C LYS A 13 -5.39 -9.44 5.72
N PHE A 14 -6.32 -10.26 5.25
CA PHE A 14 -7.64 -9.79 4.84
C PHE A 14 -8.37 -9.15 6.02
N VAL A 15 -9.03 -8.02 5.76
CA VAL A 15 -9.85 -7.32 6.75
C VAL A 15 -11.31 -7.47 6.40
N LYS A 16 -11.71 -7.05 5.20
CA LYS A 16 -13.09 -7.12 4.72
C LYS A 16 -13.15 -6.84 3.22
N GLU A 17 -14.28 -7.21 2.63
CA GLU A 17 -14.66 -6.83 1.28
C GLU A 17 -15.86 -5.87 1.36
N ARG A 18 -15.84 -4.81 0.54
CA ARG A 18 -16.97 -3.88 0.41
C ARG A 18 -17.06 -3.35 -1.01
N GLY A 19 -18.24 -3.49 -1.62
CA GLY A 19 -18.48 -3.09 -3.00
C GLY A 19 -17.50 -3.79 -3.95
N PHE A 20 -16.79 -3.02 -4.76
CA PHE A 20 -15.82 -3.51 -5.74
C PHE A 20 -14.39 -3.55 -5.20
N SER A 21 -14.20 -3.74 -3.90
CA SER A 21 -12.84 -3.74 -3.33
C SER A 21 -12.67 -4.62 -2.10
N LYS A 22 -11.47 -5.22 -2.02
CA LYS A 22 -10.99 -5.97 -0.87
C LYS A 22 -9.98 -5.14 -0.11
N ILE A 23 -10.12 -5.07 1.21
CA ILE A 23 -9.24 -4.34 2.11
C ILE A 23 -8.38 -5.34 2.87
N TYR A 24 -7.08 -5.09 2.88
CA TYR A 24 -6.09 -5.87 3.60
C TYR A 24 -5.28 -4.97 4.52
N LYS A 25 -4.85 -5.51 5.66
CA LYS A 25 -3.86 -4.91 6.53
C LYS A 25 -2.50 -5.50 6.18
N ALA A 26 -1.47 -4.67 6.02
CA ALA A 26 -0.12 -5.12 5.71
C ALA A 26 0.93 -4.31 6.48
N ILE A 27 2.15 -4.81 6.51
CA ILE A 27 3.34 -4.07 6.93
C ILE A 27 4.11 -3.67 5.68
N TRP A 28 4.37 -2.38 5.48
CA TRP A 28 5.26 -1.90 4.43
C TRP A 28 6.69 -1.80 4.97
N ILE A 29 7.58 -2.63 4.44
CA ILE A 29 9.00 -2.64 4.80
C ILE A 29 9.76 -1.54 4.06
N ASP A 30 10.80 -1.00 4.70
CA ASP A 30 11.63 0.08 4.15
C ASP A 30 10.78 1.28 3.66
N SER A 31 9.71 1.57 4.39
CA SER A 31 8.81 2.66 4.06
C SER A 31 9.48 4.00 4.37
N PRO A 32 9.26 5.04 3.54
CA PRO A 32 9.68 6.39 3.89
C PRO A 32 8.96 6.84 5.17
N CYS A 33 9.72 7.26 6.18
CA CYS A 33 9.18 7.70 7.45
C CYS A 33 8.53 9.09 7.33
N CYS A 34 9.19 9.99 6.62
CA CYS A 34 8.79 11.39 6.47
C CYS A 34 9.49 12.02 5.26
N TRP A 35 8.95 13.15 4.81
CA TRP A 35 9.65 14.05 3.91
C TRP A 35 10.70 14.83 4.71
N ASN A 36 11.93 14.86 4.21
CA ASN A 36 13.03 15.66 4.74
C ASN A 36 13.19 16.90 3.85
N GLU A 37 12.90 18.08 4.40
CA GLU A 37 12.98 19.35 3.68
C GLU A 37 14.42 19.77 3.34
N GLU A 38 15.40 19.42 4.17
CA GLU A 38 16.81 19.77 3.95
C GLU A 38 17.41 18.99 2.77
N LYS A 39 17.06 17.70 2.68
CA LYS A 39 17.50 16.82 1.57
C LYS A 39 16.60 16.91 0.35
N TYR A 40 15.42 17.54 0.47
CA TYR A 40 14.35 17.49 -0.53
C TYR A 40 14.05 16.04 -0.97
N ASP A 41 14.06 15.10 -0.03
CA ASP A 41 13.82 13.68 -0.29
C ASP A 41 13.14 13.02 0.92
N PHE A 42 12.68 11.79 0.77
CA PHE A 42 12.14 11.01 1.88
C PHE A 42 13.25 10.39 2.72
N ASP A 43 13.16 10.51 4.04
CA ASP A 43 14.03 9.74 4.94
C ASP A 43 13.48 8.32 5.12
N TYR A 44 14.34 7.34 4.87
CA TYR A 44 14.05 5.91 5.01
C TYR A 44 14.69 5.36 6.29
N ASN A 45 14.55 6.07 7.42
CA ASN A 45 15.03 5.63 8.75
C ASN A 45 14.25 4.42 9.32
N ASN A 46 13.95 3.48 8.44
CA ASN A 46 13.50 2.11 8.61
C ASN A 46 12.37 1.83 9.61
N PRO A 47 11.26 2.60 9.62
CA PRO A 47 10.07 2.12 10.30
C PRO A 47 9.29 1.19 9.36
N ASN A 48 9.16 -0.07 9.76
CA ASN A 48 8.11 -0.93 9.25
C ASN A 48 6.75 -0.34 9.65
N ILE A 49 6.01 0.23 8.71
CA ILE A 49 4.71 0.86 9.01
C ILE A 49 3.54 -0.07 8.70
N THR A 50 2.48 0.05 9.48
CA THR A 50 1.22 -0.65 9.20
C THR A 50 0.40 0.16 8.20
N VAL A 51 -0.03 -0.47 7.11
CA VAL A 51 -0.81 0.16 6.04
C VAL A 51 -2.09 -0.63 5.74
N ALA A 52 -3.05 0.04 5.12
CA ALA A 52 -4.22 -0.58 4.52
C ALA A 52 -4.03 -0.67 2.99
N LEU A 53 -4.03 -1.88 2.45
CA LEU A 53 -4.04 -2.12 1.01
C LEU A 53 -5.47 -2.27 0.54
N LYS A 54 -5.85 -1.52 -0.49
CA LYS A 54 -7.15 -1.64 -1.17
C LYS A 54 -6.92 -2.25 -2.55
N GLN A 55 -7.31 -3.52 -2.70
CA GLN A 55 -7.38 -4.15 -4.01
C GLN A 55 -8.73 -3.77 -4.62
N LEU A 56 -8.69 -3.19 -5.82
CA LEU A 56 -9.89 -2.97 -6.62
C LEU A 56 -10.16 -4.26 -7.39
N ASN A 57 -11.41 -4.71 -7.37
CA ASN A 57 -11.86 -5.76 -8.27
C ASN A 57 -11.95 -5.12 -9.66
N ASP A 58 -11.35 -5.74 -10.67
CA ASP A 58 -11.37 -5.23 -12.04
C ASP A 58 -12.81 -4.95 -12.49
N SER A 59 -13.04 -3.76 -13.06
CA SER A 59 -14.32 -3.40 -13.65
C SER A 59 -14.42 -3.97 -15.07
N GLU A 60 -14.39 -5.29 -15.21
CA GLU A 60 -14.71 -5.95 -16.47
C GLU A 60 -15.92 -6.86 -16.30
N LYS A 61 -17.08 -6.20 -16.23
CA LYS A 61 -18.32 -6.72 -16.83
C LYS A 61 -19.09 -5.54 -17.43
N LEU A 62 -18.54 -4.94 -18.47
CA LEU A 62 -19.40 -4.23 -19.42
C LEU A 62 -20.07 -5.32 -20.28
N PRO A 63 -21.41 -5.43 -20.30
CA PRO A 63 -22.09 -6.28 -21.27
C PRO A 63 -21.81 -5.75 -22.70
N PRO A 64 -21.84 -6.62 -23.72
CA PRO A 64 -21.54 -6.25 -25.11
C PRO A 64 -22.48 -5.19 -25.67
#